data_AF-A0A7K3FX81-F1
#
_entry.id   AF-A0A7K3FX81-F1
#
_cell.length_a   1.000
_cell.length_b   1.000
_cell.length_c   1.000
_cell.angle_alpha   90.00
_cell.angle_beta   90.00
_cell.angle_gamma   90.00
#
_symmetry.space_group_name_H-M   'P 1'
#
loop_
_entity.id
_entity.type
_entity.pdbx_description
1 polymer ?
#
loop_
_entity_poly.entity_id
_entity_poly.type
_entity_poly.pdbx_seq_one_letter_code
_entity_poly.pdbx_strand_id
1 'polypeptide(L)'
;MAHHLVNEIPPHLSMWRRVREYAVPPSMIETATARRAVGDWAGACAAARIDVDLDLRAVADRHGTPLATRLRADLRRLAPDLLRWHMPRIAPDGRLRPGLTMTLARYGDPGAVPLSLVVRTPPVRADAGQRMSLAVWEGSGNDVPGGPPYAHPHPHPERRFRFDLHRHLWDAERSGDLARRCGALGPPVPPDRQDGPSPGSGPWAVARWAAEAEALLRAEGLPPRGAFTVRLGAGRRAVFELVAPDDSHAPAFRPLREPLPPQEEAVLPVLPEAAARSLPDLELLRAGLITAERLHPLVAGSLAASVPSAPTPVSGPSHDPGDPHRVECGGEVHRIALRDGVLSAIDHDPVTLRREELLAALGGPALACLRMIDTAHRNPEALPAVRERLGHGDVSGALAVVERLLGPGAVLRDGPLREELVTAAARRVDHGLFRAGLVTEHPAAAVPAGTGVVGANHRPRIGRRTPTAMRRKRGGLARPRTGLSP
;
A
#
# COMPACT_ATOMS: atom_id res chain seq x y z
N MET A 1 9.87 29.88 -30.73
CA MET A 1 10.45 28.83 -29.87
C MET A 1 9.40 28.45 -28.85
N ALA A 2 8.54 27.47 -29.18
CA ALA A 2 7.51 27.00 -28.25
C ALA A 2 8.20 26.22 -27.14
N HIS A 3 8.18 26.73 -25.91
CA HIS A 3 8.62 25.98 -24.75
C HIS A 3 7.69 24.77 -24.60
N HIS A 4 8.21 23.59 -24.95
CA HIS A 4 7.62 22.31 -24.62
C HIS A 4 7.66 22.21 -23.08
N LEU A 5 6.62 22.71 -22.42
CA LEU A 5 6.37 22.40 -21.01
C LEU A 5 6.08 20.90 -20.98
N VAL A 6 7.11 20.11 -20.72
CA VAL A 6 6.95 18.72 -20.30
C VAL A 6 6.12 18.82 -19.03
N ASN A 7 4.82 18.56 -19.14
CA ASN A 7 3.92 18.55 -17.98
C ASN A 7 4.44 17.49 -17.02
N GLU A 8 5.17 17.92 -15.99
CA GLU A 8 5.70 17.03 -14.97
C GLU A 8 4.51 16.31 -14.31
N ILE A 9 4.55 14.97 -14.34
CA ILE A 9 3.52 14.15 -13.70
C ILE A 9 3.46 14.54 -12.22
N PRO A 10 2.28 14.96 -11.70
CA PRO A 10 2.13 15.32 -10.30
C PRO A 10 2.71 14.24 -9.36
N PRO A 11 3.45 14.60 -8.29
CA PRO A 11 4.15 13.62 -7.46
C PRO A 11 3.27 12.50 -6.89
N HIS A 12 2.01 12.81 -6.59
CA HIS A 12 1.04 11.82 -6.11
C HIS A 12 0.61 10.81 -7.19
N LEU A 13 0.46 11.23 -8.45
CA LEU A 13 0.18 10.32 -9.57
C LEU A 13 1.41 9.48 -9.92
N SER A 14 2.62 10.06 -9.85
CA SER A 14 3.87 9.32 -9.99
C SER A 14 3.99 8.21 -8.94
N MET A 15 3.65 8.51 -7.67
CA MET A 15 3.57 7.51 -6.61
C MET A 15 2.53 6.43 -6.93
N TRP A 16 1.29 6.79 -7.27
CA TRP A 16 0.23 5.81 -7.53
C TRP A 16 0.50 4.93 -8.76
N ARG A 17 1.14 5.47 -9.80
CA ARG A 17 1.60 4.70 -10.96
C ARG A 17 2.58 3.60 -10.54
N ARG A 18 3.61 3.93 -9.72
CA ARG A 18 4.53 2.91 -9.15
C ARG A 18 3.79 1.90 -8.29
N VAL A 19 2.84 2.34 -7.46
CA VAL A 19 2.03 1.44 -6.62
C VAL A 19 1.26 0.44 -7.47
N ARG A 20 0.64 0.86 -8.57
CA ARG A 20 -0.12 -0.05 -9.46
C ARG A 20 0.79 -1.02 -10.21
N GLU A 21 2.04 -0.65 -10.41
CA GLU A 21 3.04 -1.51 -11.04
C GLU A 21 3.62 -2.58 -10.10
N TYR A 22 3.92 -2.22 -8.84
CA TYR A 22 4.72 -3.08 -7.96
C TYR A 22 3.98 -3.63 -6.73
N ALA A 23 2.90 -2.98 -6.27
CA ALA A 23 2.32 -3.33 -4.97
C ALA A 23 1.47 -4.60 -4.99
N VAL A 24 0.87 -4.93 -6.14
CA VAL A 24 0.02 -6.09 -6.38
C VAL A 24 0.38 -6.65 -7.77
N PRO A 25 1.43 -7.48 -7.89
CA PRO A 25 1.87 -8.01 -9.18
C PRO A 25 0.83 -8.98 -9.78
N PRO A 26 0.79 -9.16 -11.11
CA PRO A 26 -0.16 -10.07 -11.77
C PRO A 26 -0.17 -11.49 -11.19
N SER A 27 1.01 -12.06 -10.89
CA SER A 27 1.13 -13.40 -10.30
C SER A 27 0.44 -13.52 -8.93
N MET A 28 0.38 -12.44 -8.15
CA MET A 28 -0.37 -12.40 -6.89
C MET A 28 -1.87 -12.46 -7.15
N ILE A 29 -2.38 -11.70 -8.11
CA ILE A 29 -3.79 -11.65 -8.49
C ILE A 29 -4.23 -13.03 -9.00
N GLU A 30 -3.45 -13.63 -9.89
CA GLU A 30 -3.71 -14.96 -10.45
C GLU A 30 -3.77 -16.02 -9.35
N THR A 31 -2.75 -16.07 -8.48
CA THR A 31 -2.68 -17.05 -7.39
C THR A 31 -3.81 -16.86 -6.38
N ALA A 32 -4.08 -15.62 -5.96
CA ALA A 32 -5.15 -15.31 -5.00
C ALA A 32 -6.54 -15.63 -5.58
N THR A 33 -6.75 -15.31 -6.86
CA THR A 33 -8.00 -15.62 -7.57
C THR A 33 -8.22 -17.13 -7.73
N ALA A 34 -7.19 -17.88 -8.11
CA ALA A 34 -7.27 -19.34 -8.22
C ALA A 34 -7.63 -19.99 -6.87
N ARG A 35 -7.00 -19.53 -5.77
CA ARG A 35 -7.29 -20.01 -4.40
C ARG A 35 -8.72 -19.67 -3.96
N ARG A 36 -9.18 -18.44 -4.23
CA ARG A 36 -10.54 -18.01 -3.94
C ARG A 36 -11.59 -18.81 -4.72
N ALA A 37 -11.33 -19.12 -5.99
CA ALA A 37 -12.25 -19.86 -6.85
C ALA A 37 -12.57 -21.28 -6.32
N VAL A 38 -11.62 -21.91 -5.63
CA VAL A 38 -11.82 -23.22 -4.97
C VAL A 38 -12.26 -23.10 -3.50
N GLY A 39 -12.53 -21.89 -3.01
CA GLY A 39 -12.98 -21.61 -1.64
C GLY A 39 -11.87 -21.58 -0.58
N ASP A 40 -10.59 -21.62 -0.98
CA ASP A 40 -9.42 -21.54 -0.11
C ASP A 40 -9.07 -20.07 0.21
N TRP A 41 -9.90 -19.44 1.05
CA TRP A 41 -9.71 -18.04 1.45
C TRP A 41 -8.40 -17.82 2.23
N ALA A 42 -7.93 -18.80 2.99
CA ALA A 42 -6.68 -18.71 3.74
C ALA A 42 -5.47 -18.75 2.79
N GLY A 43 -5.47 -19.64 1.80
CA GLY A 43 -4.47 -19.67 0.74
C GLY A 43 -4.49 -18.41 -0.13
N ALA A 44 -5.66 -17.84 -0.39
CA ALA A 44 -5.77 -16.54 -1.06
C ALA A 44 -5.12 -15.41 -0.23
N CYS A 45 -5.38 -15.37 1.09
CA CYS A 45 -4.74 -14.43 2.00
C CYS A 45 -3.22 -14.59 1.99
N ALA A 46 -2.71 -15.82 2.05
CA ALA A 46 -1.28 -16.09 2.00
C ALA A 46 -0.64 -15.57 0.70
N ALA A 47 -1.28 -15.78 -0.46
CA ALA A 47 -0.84 -15.28 -1.76
C ALA A 47 -0.75 -13.74 -1.78
N ALA A 48 -1.69 -13.04 -1.14
CA ALA A 48 -1.73 -11.58 -1.01
C ALA A 48 -0.85 -11.01 0.13
N ARG A 49 -0.08 -11.88 0.80
CA ARG A 49 0.76 -11.54 1.98
C ARG A 49 -0.06 -11.01 3.16
N ILE A 50 -1.21 -11.63 3.41
CA ILE A 50 -2.07 -11.41 4.57
C ILE A 50 -1.96 -12.61 5.50
N ASP A 51 -1.45 -12.40 6.70
CA ASP A 51 -1.41 -13.40 7.75
C ASP A 51 -2.80 -13.54 8.40
N VAL A 52 -3.24 -14.77 8.64
CA VAL A 52 -4.53 -15.04 9.28
C VAL A 52 -4.33 -15.20 10.78
N ASP A 53 -4.78 -14.19 11.54
CA ASP A 53 -4.73 -14.13 13.01
C ASP A 53 -6.15 -14.18 13.59
N LEU A 54 -6.95 -15.14 13.13
CA LEU A 54 -8.30 -15.40 13.65
C LEU A 54 -8.57 -16.90 13.69
N ASP A 55 -9.25 -17.35 14.74
CA ASP A 55 -9.72 -18.72 14.90
C ASP A 55 -11.25 -18.77 14.82
N LEU A 56 -11.76 -19.36 13.75
CA LEU A 56 -13.21 -19.50 13.55
C LEU A 56 -13.88 -20.41 14.58
N ARG A 57 -13.15 -21.38 15.17
CA ARG A 57 -13.68 -22.24 16.23
C ARG A 57 -13.82 -21.43 17.51
N ALA A 58 -12.78 -20.70 17.91
CA ALA A 58 -12.85 -19.80 19.06
C ALA A 58 -13.98 -18.75 18.91
N VAL A 59 -14.21 -18.24 17.69
CA VAL A 59 -15.35 -17.34 17.42
C VAL A 59 -16.68 -18.06 17.57
N ALA A 60 -16.82 -19.30 17.09
CA ALA A 60 -18.04 -20.08 17.24
C ALA A 60 -18.35 -20.41 18.71
N ASP A 61 -17.32 -20.76 19.47
CA ASP A 61 -17.44 -21.11 20.89
C ASP A 61 -17.85 -19.88 21.73
N ARG A 62 -17.31 -18.70 21.40
CA ARG A 62 -17.55 -17.47 22.16
C ARG A 62 -18.80 -16.70 21.72
N HIS A 63 -19.09 -16.68 20.42
CA HIS A 63 -20.14 -15.83 19.83
C HIS A 63 -21.25 -16.62 19.11
N GLY A 64 -21.20 -17.95 19.18
CA GLY A 64 -22.18 -18.84 18.60
C GLY A 64 -21.96 -19.12 17.10
N THR A 65 -22.52 -20.25 16.67
CA THR A 65 -22.49 -20.72 15.29
C THR A 65 -23.06 -19.73 14.26
N PRO A 66 -24.15 -18.98 14.54
CA PRO A 66 -24.68 -18.02 13.57
C PRO A 66 -23.67 -16.91 13.21
N LEU A 67 -22.98 -16.35 14.21
CA LEU A 67 -21.98 -15.32 13.96
C LEU A 67 -20.78 -15.88 13.20
N ALA A 68 -20.25 -17.04 13.62
CA ALA A 68 -19.14 -17.69 12.93
C ALA A 68 -19.47 -18.04 11.47
N THR A 69 -20.73 -18.40 11.19
CA THR A 69 -21.23 -18.65 9.82
C THR A 69 -21.22 -17.38 8.97
N ARG A 70 -21.70 -16.24 9.51
CA ARG A 70 -21.64 -14.94 8.82
C ARG A 70 -20.19 -14.52 8.53
N LEU A 71 -19.30 -14.67 9.52
CA LEU A 71 -17.87 -14.39 9.35
C LEU A 71 -17.26 -15.28 8.26
N ARG A 72 -17.52 -16.59 8.27
CA ARG A 72 -17.02 -17.53 7.25
C ARG A 72 -17.54 -17.17 5.86
N ALA A 73 -18.79 -16.72 5.74
CA ALA A 73 -19.35 -16.27 4.46
C ALA A 73 -18.60 -15.04 3.92
N ASP A 74 -18.35 -14.04 4.75
CA ASP A 74 -17.57 -12.86 4.36
C ASP A 74 -16.11 -13.23 4.01
N LEU A 75 -15.49 -14.18 4.72
CA LEU A 75 -14.15 -14.68 4.38
C LEU A 75 -14.09 -15.38 3.01
N ARG A 76 -15.13 -16.11 2.61
CA ARG A 76 -15.20 -16.72 1.27
C ARG A 76 -15.33 -15.70 0.14
N ARG A 77 -15.87 -14.52 0.43
CA ARG A 77 -16.03 -13.41 -0.52
C ARG A 77 -14.81 -12.50 -0.61
N LEU A 78 -13.92 -12.56 0.37
CA LEU A 78 -12.71 -11.74 0.44
C LEU A 78 -11.80 -11.99 -0.76
N ALA A 79 -11.54 -10.93 -1.53
CA ALA A 79 -10.44 -10.81 -2.48
C ALA A 79 -9.26 -10.06 -1.80
N PRO A 80 -8.27 -10.77 -1.25
CA PRO A 80 -7.22 -10.15 -0.45
C PRO A 80 -6.20 -9.35 -1.28
N ASP A 81 -6.05 -9.70 -2.56
CA ASP A 81 -5.33 -8.94 -3.59
C ASP A 81 -6.03 -7.60 -3.90
N LEU A 82 -7.37 -7.61 -4.01
CA LEU A 82 -8.18 -6.38 -4.14
C LEU A 82 -8.11 -5.52 -2.87
N LEU A 83 -8.20 -6.15 -1.69
CA LEU A 83 -8.02 -5.44 -0.42
C LEU A 83 -6.66 -4.73 -0.40
N ARG A 84 -5.57 -5.44 -0.72
CA ARG A 84 -4.21 -4.89 -0.82
C ARG A 84 -4.10 -3.75 -1.83
N TRP A 85 -4.83 -3.82 -2.94
CA TRP A 85 -4.89 -2.78 -3.96
C TRP A 85 -5.40 -1.46 -3.37
N HIS A 86 -6.42 -1.50 -2.52
CA HIS A 86 -7.07 -0.31 -1.95
C HIS A 86 -6.53 0.13 -0.59
N MET A 87 -5.66 -0.68 0.05
CA MET A 87 -5.13 -0.34 1.36
C MET A 87 -4.42 1.02 1.41
N PRO A 88 -4.57 1.80 2.50
CA PRO A 88 -3.98 3.13 2.62
C PRO A 88 -2.46 3.12 2.50
N ARG A 89 -1.93 4.12 1.81
CA ARG A 89 -0.50 4.25 1.51
C ARG A 89 0.07 5.60 1.92
N ILE A 90 1.38 5.63 2.14
CA ILE A 90 2.12 6.84 2.50
C ILE A 90 3.05 7.28 1.36
N ALA A 91 3.08 8.58 1.09
CA ALA A 91 4.01 9.19 0.16
C ALA A 91 5.44 9.27 0.73
N PRO A 92 6.48 9.38 -0.12
CA PRO A 92 6.43 9.36 -1.60
C PRO A 92 6.51 7.95 -2.20
N ASP A 93 6.84 6.95 -1.38
CA ASP A 93 7.17 5.60 -1.84
C ASP A 93 5.93 4.72 -2.06
N GLY A 94 4.74 5.16 -1.65
CA GLY A 94 3.51 4.39 -1.85
C GLY A 94 3.42 3.10 -1.02
N ARG A 95 4.21 3.00 0.05
CA ARG A 95 4.17 1.88 1.00
C ARG A 95 2.86 1.89 1.80
N LEU A 96 2.40 0.71 2.21
CA LEU A 96 1.29 0.55 3.13
C LEU A 96 1.53 1.40 4.37
N ARG A 97 0.50 2.14 4.77
CA ARG A 97 0.54 2.94 5.99
C ARG A 97 0.71 2.00 7.18
N PRO A 98 1.78 2.14 7.98
CA PRO A 98 2.07 1.22 9.09
C PRO A 98 1.20 1.52 10.32
N GLY A 99 0.99 0.50 11.14
CA GLY A 99 0.30 0.60 12.43
C GLY A 99 -1.21 0.85 12.34
N LEU A 100 -1.87 0.52 11.24
CA LEU A 100 -3.31 0.67 11.10
C LEU A 100 -4.05 -0.53 11.69
N THR A 101 -5.22 -0.29 12.28
CA THR A 101 -6.29 -1.29 12.41
C THR A 101 -7.50 -0.73 11.68
N MET A 102 -8.03 -1.48 10.71
CA MET A 102 -9.12 -1.04 9.85
C MET A 102 -10.25 -2.07 9.87
N THR A 103 -11.49 -1.60 10.00
CA THR A 103 -12.68 -2.46 9.96
C THR A 103 -13.00 -2.85 8.53
N LEU A 104 -13.13 -4.16 8.26
CA LEU A 104 -13.64 -4.70 6.99
C LEU A 104 -15.14 -5.02 7.08
N ALA A 105 -15.60 -5.55 8.20
CA ALA A 105 -17.01 -5.85 8.47
C ALA A 105 -17.30 -5.80 9.97
N ARG A 106 -18.54 -5.47 10.33
CA ARG A 106 -19.04 -5.47 11.70
C ARG A 106 -20.14 -6.52 11.84
N TYR A 107 -20.11 -7.26 12.94
CA TYR A 107 -21.05 -8.30 13.32
C TYR A 107 -21.55 -7.97 14.73
N GLY A 108 -22.74 -7.40 14.81
CA GLY A 108 -23.37 -7.09 16.08
C GLY A 108 -24.79 -6.62 15.84
N ASP A 109 -25.66 -6.95 16.78
CA ASP A 109 -26.99 -6.37 16.85
C ASP A 109 -26.90 -4.98 17.51
N PRO A 110 -27.83 -4.05 17.23
CA PRO A 110 -27.85 -2.75 17.88
C PRO A 110 -27.82 -2.90 19.42
N GLY A 111 -26.82 -2.32 20.09
CA GLY A 111 -26.70 -2.31 21.55
C GLY A 111 -25.70 -3.31 22.17
N ALA A 112 -25.18 -4.29 21.42
CA ALA A 112 -24.07 -5.14 21.86
C ALA A 112 -22.71 -4.59 21.40
N VAL A 113 -21.62 -4.97 22.08
CA VAL A 113 -20.26 -4.66 21.60
C VAL A 113 -20.04 -5.44 20.29
N PRO A 114 -19.92 -4.77 19.12
CA PRO A 114 -19.91 -5.47 17.85
C PRO A 114 -18.54 -6.12 17.61
N LEU A 115 -18.54 -7.44 17.34
CA LEU A 115 -17.36 -8.11 16.82
C LEU A 115 -17.07 -7.56 15.42
N SER A 116 -15.83 -7.24 15.13
CA SER A 116 -15.42 -6.68 13.84
C SER A 116 -14.36 -7.57 13.19
N LEU A 117 -14.52 -7.88 11.90
CA LEU A 117 -13.42 -8.35 11.08
C LEU A 117 -12.53 -7.15 10.76
N VAL A 118 -11.25 -7.25 11.09
CA VAL A 118 -10.28 -6.16 10.89
C VAL A 118 -9.07 -6.62 10.09
N VAL A 119 -8.48 -5.68 9.36
CA VAL A 119 -7.15 -5.81 8.79
C VAL A 119 -6.18 -4.89 9.52
N ARG A 120 -4.96 -5.38 9.79
CA ARG A 120 -3.91 -4.66 10.50
C ARG A 120 -2.67 -4.53 9.64
N THR A 121 -2.00 -3.39 9.73
CA THR A 121 -0.65 -3.21 9.18
C THR A 121 0.36 -3.14 10.31
N PRO A 122 1.49 -3.86 10.23
CA PRO A 122 2.51 -3.82 11.27
C PRO A 122 3.03 -2.40 11.54
N PRO A 123 3.57 -2.12 12.75
CA PRO A 123 4.28 -0.87 13.00
C PRO A 123 5.49 -0.71 12.07
N VAL A 124 5.98 0.52 11.94
CA VAL A 124 7.13 0.89 11.08
C VAL A 124 8.34 -0.03 11.26
N ARG A 125 8.62 -0.52 12.48
CA ARG A 125 9.75 -1.41 12.75
C ARG A 125 9.60 -2.82 12.16
N ALA A 126 8.38 -3.21 11.81
CA ALA A 126 8.00 -4.56 11.36
C ALA A 126 7.20 -4.52 10.05
N ASP A 127 7.23 -3.41 9.29
CA ASP A 127 6.47 -3.19 8.05
C ASP A 127 7.07 -3.90 6.81
N ALA A 128 8.07 -4.74 7.05
CA ALA A 128 8.78 -5.53 6.06
C ALA A 128 7.84 -6.42 5.24
N GLY A 129 8.18 -6.60 3.96
CA GLY A 129 7.36 -7.39 3.04
C GLY A 129 5.97 -6.80 2.77
N GLN A 130 5.67 -5.61 3.33
CA GLN A 130 4.38 -4.95 3.20
C GLN A 130 3.24 -5.92 3.51
N ARG A 131 3.41 -6.69 4.60
CA ARG A 131 2.45 -7.70 5.05
C ARG A 131 1.34 -7.03 5.85
N MET A 132 0.21 -7.72 5.92
CA MET A 132 -0.94 -7.34 6.72
C MET A 132 -1.37 -8.53 7.55
N SER A 133 -2.18 -8.33 8.58
CA SER A 133 -2.88 -9.44 9.21
C SER A 133 -4.38 -9.24 9.27
N LEU A 134 -5.11 -10.34 9.10
CA LEU A 134 -6.55 -10.41 9.20
C LEU A 134 -6.90 -10.98 10.57
N ALA A 135 -7.69 -10.24 11.35
CA ALA A 135 -8.02 -10.62 12.72
C ALA A 135 -9.47 -10.27 13.06
N VAL A 136 -9.94 -10.73 14.21
CA VAL A 136 -11.18 -10.24 14.82
C VAL A 136 -10.86 -9.23 15.93
N TRP A 137 -11.73 -8.25 16.11
CA TRP A 137 -11.64 -7.24 17.16
C TRP A 137 -12.98 -7.12 17.87
N GLU A 138 -12.94 -7.02 19.19
CA GLU A 138 -14.10 -6.81 20.06
C GLU A 138 -13.79 -5.60 20.96
N GLY A 139 -14.78 -4.74 21.20
CA GLY A 139 -14.58 -3.48 21.93
C GLY A 139 -14.08 -3.67 23.37
N SER A 140 -13.25 -2.71 23.81
CA SER A 140 -12.77 -2.51 25.18
C SER A 140 -12.08 -3.71 25.86
N GLY A 141 -10.75 -3.74 25.79
CA GLY A 141 -9.91 -4.13 26.93
C GLY A 141 -9.66 -5.62 27.21
N ASN A 142 -10.26 -6.55 26.48
CA ASN A 142 -9.97 -7.97 26.67
C ASN A 142 -9.16 -8.52 25.51
N ASP A 143 -7.99 -9.07 25.83
CA ASP A 143 -7.31 -10.05 25.00
C ASP A 143 -8.36 -11.09 24.58
N VAL A 144 -8.64 -11.17 23.28
CA VAL A 144 -9.43 -12.28 22.75
C VAL A 144 -8.61 -13.53 23.05
N PRO A 145 -9.10 -14.51 23.83
CA PRO A 145 -8.38 -15.76 24.03
C PRO A 145 -8.13 -16.40 22.65
N GLY A 146 -6.88 -16.76 22.34
CA GLY A 146 -6.47 -17.17 21.00
C GLY A 146 -6.10 -16.02 20.04
N GLY A 147 -6.02 -14.79 20.55
CA GLY A 147 -5.47 -13.64 19.82
C GLY A 147 -3.98 -13.78 19.52
N PRO A 148 -3.44 -12.99 18.58
CA PRO A 148 -2.04 -13.06 18.21
C PRO A 148 -1.14 -12.78 19.43
N PRO A 149 0.03 -13.43 19.54
CA PRO A 149 0.93 -13.31 20.72
C PRO A 149 1.64 -11.95 20.83
N TYR A 150 1.21 -10.94 20.05
CA TYR A 150 1.85 -9.63 19.97
C TYR A 150 0.87 -8.48 20.23
N ALA A 151 1.34 -7.45 20.95
CA ALA A 151 0.59 -6.22 21.16
C ALA A 151 0.69 -5.30 19.93
N HIS A 152 -0.46 -5.00 19.30
CA HIS A 152 -0.53 -4.06 18.18
C HIS A 152 -0.52 -2.60 18.71
N PRO A 153 0.36 -1.70 18.21
CA PRO A 153 0.50 -0.35 18.75
C PRO A 153 -0.77 0.52 18.65
N HIS A 154 -1.64 0.21 17.69
CA HIS A 154 -2.95 0.84 17.57
C HIS A 154 -3.99 -0.28 17.54
N PRO A 155 -4.45 -0.77 18.70
CA PRO A 155 -5.29 -1.96 18.78
C PRO A 155 -6.74 -1.67 18.35
N HIS A 156 -7.16 -0.40 18.36
CA HIS A 156 -8.52 0.01 18.05
C HIS A 156 -8.68 0.39 16.56
N PRO A 157 -9.80 0.04 15.92
CA PRO A 157 -10.10 0.46 14.56
C PRO A 157 -10.10 1.98 14.40
N GLU A 158 -9.38 2.48 13.40
CA GLU A 158 -9.33 3.91 13.11
C GLU A 158 -10.61 4.38 12.42
N ARG A 159 -11.28 5.39 12.99
CA ARG A 159 -12.52 5.98 12.44
C ARG A 159 -12.39 6.49 11.00
N ARG A 160 -11.18 6.87 10.57
CA ARG A 160 -10.86 7.35 9.23
C ARG A 160 -10.87 6.26 8.16
N PHE A 161 -10.66 5.00 8.55
CA PHE A 161 -10.39 3.90 7.63
C PHE A 161 -11.43 2.79 7.83
N ARG A 162 -12.60 2.98 7.18
CA ARG A 162 -13.81 2.17 7.37
C ARG A 162 -14.19 1.43 6.09
N PHE A 163 -13.62 0.25 5.90
CA PHE A 163 -13.91 -0.61 4.73
C PHE A 163 -15.19 -1.43 4.91
N ASP A 164 -15.76 -1.47 6.11
CA ASP A 164 -17.12 -1.94 6.38
C ASP A 164 -18.19 -1.13 5.64
N LEU A 165 -17.94 0.17 5.40
CA LEU A 165 -18.81 1.01 4.57
C LEU A 165 -18.52 0.86 3.06
N HIS A 166 -17.39 0.26 2.71
CA HIS A 166 -16.83 0.19 1.35
C HIS A 166 -16.48 -1.25 0.94
N ARG A 167 -17.42 -2.19 1.11
CA ARG A 167 -17.22 -3.62 0.79
C ARG A 167 -16.65 -3.87 -0.60
N HIS A 168 -17.03 -3.06 -1.58
CA HIS A 168 -16.54 -3.12 -2.97
C HIS A 168 -15.01 -2.97 -3.13
N LEU A 169 -14.28 -2.57 -2.09
CA LEU A 169 -12.83 -2.48 -2.08
C LEU A 169 -12.13 -3.78 -1.65
N TRP A 170 -12.87 -4.82 -1.27
CA TRP A 170 -12.29 -6.09 -0.81
C TRP A 170 -13.18 -7.32 -1.04
N ASP A 171 -14.49 -7.15 -1.15
CA ASP A 171 -15.47 -8.21 -1.43
C ASP A 171 -15.64 -8.36 -2.94
N ALA A 172 -15.26 -9.54 -3.47
CA ALA A 172 -15.27 -9.82 -4.89
C ALA A 172 -16.68 -9.77 -5.51
N GLU A 173 -17.71 -10.14 -4.75
CA GLU A 173 -19.10 -10.12 -5.22
C GLU A 173 -19.67 -8.69 -5.24
N ARG A 174 -19.03 -7.76 -4.52
CA ARG A 174 -19.45 -6.36 -4.42
C ARG A 174 -18.57 -5.40 -5.20
N SER A 175 -17.52 -5.87 -5.86
CA SER A 175 -16.59 -5.00 -6.60
C SER A 175 -17.29 -4.21 -7.71
N GLY A 176 -18.40 -4.73 -8.26
CA GLY A 176 -19.23 -4.02 -9.24
C GLY A 176 -19.81 -2.69 -8.74
N ASP A 177 -19.98 -2.53 -7.42
CA ASP A 177 -20.43 -1.26 -6.82
C ASP A 177 -19.39 -0.13 -6.99
N LEU A 178 -18.11 -0.44 -7.29
CA LEU A 178 -17.00 0.52 -7.34
C LEU A 178 -17.28 1.68 -8.30
N ALA A 179 -17.73 1.42 -9.53
CA ALA A 179 -18.00 2.47 -10.51
C ALA A 179 -19.07 3.47 -10.05
N ARG A 180 -20.18 2.96 -9.50
CA ARG A 180 -21.24 3.79 -8.93
C ARG A 180 -20.73 4.57 -7.72
N ARG A 181 -20.04 3.89 -6.80
CA ARG A 181 -19.50 4.50 -5.60
C ARG A 181 -18.54 5.60 -5.99
N CYS A 182 -17.51 5.34 -6.80
CA CYS A 182 -16.45 6.28 -7.15
C CYS A 182 -16.82 7.39 -8.14
N GLY A 183 -18.08 7.50 -8.56
CA GLY A 183 -18.53 8.55 -9.49
C GLY A 183 -18.01 8.37 -10.91
N ALA A 184 -17.72 7.13 -11.31
CA ALA A 184 -17.29 6.81 -12.66
C ALA A 184 -18.47 6.89 -13.66
N LEU A 185 -19.70 6.64 -13.18
CA LEU A 185 -20.93 6.63 -13.98
C LEU A 185 -21.64 8.00 -14.10
N GLY A 186 -21.11 9.06 -13.48
CA GLY A 186 -21.71 10.40 -13.52
C GLY A 186 -21.18 11.27 -14.68
N PRO A 187 -21.95 12.24 -15.19
CA PRO A 187 -21.43 13.20 -16.17
C PRO A 187 -20.23 13.96 -15.58
N PRO A 188 -19.21 14.31 -16.38
CA PRO A 188 -18.10 15.13 -15.90
C PRO A 188 -18.65 16.44 -15.34
N VAL A 189 -18.39 16.70 -14.05
CA VAL A 189 -18.83 17.94 -13.40
C VAL A 189 -18.07 19.10 -14.04
N PRO A 190 -18.75 20.12 -14.60
CA PRO A 190 -18.08 21.31 -15.12
C PRO A 190 -17.31 22.01 -14.00
N PRO A 191 -16.12 22.56 -14.26
CA PRO A 191 -15.29 23.21 -13.23
C PRO A 191 -16.01 24.37 -12.53
N ASP A 192 -16.95 25.04 -13.20
CA ASP A 192 -17.61 26.28 -12.74
C ASP A 192 -18.79 26.10 -11.77
N ARG A 193 -19.13 24.89 -11.31
CA ARG A 193 -20.25 24.67 -10.37
C ARG A 193 -19.84 24.30 -8.94
N GLN A 194 -18.59 24.57 -8.56
CA GLN A 194 -18.11 24.37 -7.20
C GLN A 194 -18.42 25.56 -6.28
N ASP A 195 -19.70 25.92 -6.11
CA ASP A 195 -20.13 26.84 -5.05
C ASP A 195 -20.20 26.09 -3.71
N GLY A 196 -19.02 25.85 -3.15
CA GLY A 196 -18.77 25.26 -1.83
C GLY A 196 -17.30 25.53 -1.48
N PRO A 197 -16.88 25.46 -0.20
CA PRO A 197 -15.52 25.84 0.19
C PRO A 197 -14.50 25.05 -0.62
N SER A 198 -13.85 25.69 -1.60
CA SER A 198 -12.99 25.03 -2.58
C SER A 198 -11.84 24.33 -1.85
N PRO A 199 -11.83 23.00 -1.76
CA PRO A 199 -10.71 22.27 -1.22
C PRO A 199 -9.66 22.26 -2.32
N GLY A 200 -8.91 23.37 -2.43
CA GLY A 200 -8.15 23.75 -3.63
C GLY A 200 -7.43 22.60 -4.33
N SER A 201 -7.60 22.50 -5.64
CA SER A 201 -6.88 21.65 -6.63
C SER A 201 -6.40 20.27 -6.14
N GLY A 202 -7.12 19.67 -5.20
CA GLY A 202 -6.76 18.41 -4.55
C GLY A 202 -7.65 17.27 -5.07
N PRO A 203 -7.22 16.01 -4.94
CA PRO A 203 -7.96 14.85 -5.43
C PRO A 203 -9.13 14.48 -4.50
N TRP A 204 -10.09 15.40 -4.33
CA TRP A 204 -11.23 15.27 -3.44
C TRP A 204 -12.50 14.86 -4.21
N ALA A 205 -13.22 13.87 -3.67
CA ALA A 205 -14.46 13.38 -4.24
C ALA A 205 -15.69 14.14 -3.73
N VAL A 206 -15.64 15.48 -3.78
CA VAL A 206 -16.62 16.39 -3.13
C VAL A 206 -18.06 16.06 -3.53
N ALA A 207 -18.30 15.77 -4.81
CA ALA A 207 -19.62 15.42 -5.34
C ALA A 207 -20.28 14.20 -4.67
N ARG A 208 -19.49 13.34 -3.98
CA ARG A 208 -19.98 12.14 -3.31
C ARG A 208 -20.16 12.29 -1.80
N TRP A 209 -19.64 13.36 -1.22
CA TRP A 209 -19.57 13.49 0.24
C TRP A 209 -20.94 13.42 0.90
N ALA A 210 -22.00 13.96 0.28
CA ALA A 210 -23.34 13.91 0.84
C ALA A 210 -23.85 12.46 1.00
N ALA A 211 -23.83 11.68 -0.09
CA ALA A 211 -24.30 10.29 -0.08
C ALA A 211 -23.47 9.39 0.85
N GLU A 212 -22.15 9.59 0.88
CA GLU A 212 -21.26 8.82 1.75
C GLU A 212 -21.38 9.23 3.23
N ALA A 213 -21.63 10.51 3.51
CA ALA A 213 -21.91 10.98 4.87
C ALA A 213 -23.25 10.42 5.37
N GLU A 214 -24.27 10.33 4.53
CA GLU A 214 -25.56 9.76 4.91
C GLU A 214 -25.41 8.27 5.26
N ALA A 215 -24.64 7.53 4.46
CA ALA A 215 -24.30 6.13 4.74
C ALA A 215 -23.52 5.97 6.06
N LEU A 216 -22.59 6.89 6.34
CA LEU A 216 -21.84 6.95 7.59
C LEU A 216 -22.75 7.19 8.80
N LEU A 217 -23.60 8.21 8.77
CA LEU A 217 -24.51 8.52 9.88
C LEU A 217 -25.45 7.35 10.19
N ARG A 218 -26.04 6.75 9.15
CA ARG A 218 -26.88 5.55 9.29
C ARG A 218 -26.13 4.40 9.95
N ALA A 219 -24.87 4.17 9.58
CA ALA A 219 -24.06 3.10 10.14
C ALA A 219 -23.60 3.36 11.59
N GLU A 220 -23.57 4.62 12.02
CA GLU A 220 -23.31 5.01 13.40
C GLU A 220 -24.61 5.11 14.23
N GLY A 221 -25.78 4.84 13.64
CA GLY A 221 -27.07 4.97 14.32
C GLY A 221 -27.45 6.42 14.63
N LEU A 222 -26.88 7.38 13.91
CA LEU A 222 -27.10 8.81 14.08
C LEU A 222 -28.23 9.29 13.15
N PRO A 223 -28.90 10.41 13.49
CA PRO A 223 -29.92 11.00 12.63
C PRO A 223 -29.40 11.28 11.22
N PRO A 224 -30.23 11.12 10.17
CA PRO A 224 -29.80 11.26 8.77
C PRO A 224 -29.34 12.68 8.41
N ARG A 225 -29.66 13.69 9.24
CA ARG A 225 -29.34 15.11 9.03
C ARG A 225 -28.31 15.63 10.05
N GLY A 226 -27.38 14.78 10.47
CA GLY A 226 -26.36 15.11 11.45
C GLY A 226 -25.11 15.81 10.87
N ALA A 227 -24.28 16.32 11.78
CA ALA A 227 -22.96 16.86 11.46
C ALA A 227 -21.92 15.74 11.28
N PHE A 228 -20.94 15.97 10.42
CA PHE A 228 -19.83 15.06 10.16
C PHE A 228 -18.55 15.81 9.82
N THR A 229 -17.41 15.15 10.00
CA THR A 229 -16.09 15.75 9.82
C THR A 229 -15.37 15.17 8.59
N VAL A 230 -14.81 16.02 7.73
CA VAL A 230 -13.93 15.62 6.62
C VAL A 230 -12.49 16.01 6.94
N ARG A 231 -11.56 15.08 6.77
CA ARG A 231 -10.13 15.33 7.02
C ARG A 231 -9.42 15.73 5.73
N LEU A 232 -9.09 17.01 5.60
CA LEU A 232 -8.52 17.65 4.41
C LEU A 232 -6.98 17.58 4.31
N GLY A 233 -6.31 16.80 5.18
CA GLY A 233 -4.86 16.61 5.16
C GLY A 233 -4.21 16.64 6.54
N ALA A 234 -2.95 17.04 6.60
CA ALA A 234 -2.19 17.11 7.85
C ALA A 234 -2.78 18.18 8.78
N GLY A 235 -3.48 17.74 9.83
CA GLY A 235 -4.05 18.62 10.86
C GLY A 235 -5.31 19.39 10.45
N ARG A 236 -5.65 19.43 9.16
CA ARG A 236 -6.83 20.15 8.65
C ARG A 236 -8.07 19.25 8.69
N ARG A 237 -9.12 19.76 9.33
CA ARG A 237 -10.46 19.16 9.38
C ARG A 237 -11.48 20.24 9.02
N ALA A 238 -12.60 19.83 8.47
CA ALA A 238 -13.74 20.68 8.20
C ALA A 238 -15.01 19.95 8.65
N VAL A 239 -15.93 20.68 9.26
CA VAL A 239 -17.20 20.17 9.75
C VAL A 239 -18.30 20.63 8.80
N PHE A 240 -19.15 19.68 8.42
CA PHE A 240 -20.29 19.89 7.55
C PHE A 240 -21.54 19.30 8.18
N GLU A 241 -22.69 19.78 7.77
CA GLU A 241 -23.99 19.20 8.12
C GLU A 241 -24.72 18.74 6.86
N LEU A 242 -25.38 17.58 6.96
CA LEU A 242 -26.26 17.09 5.90
C LEU A 242 -27.59 17.83 5.93
N VAL A 243 -28.01 18.32 4.77
CA VAL A 243 -29.25 19.06 4.59
C VAL A 243 -30.03 18.50 3.41
N ALA A 244 -31.35 18.41 3.55
CA ALA A 244 -32.28 18.19 2.45
C ALA A 244 -33.60 18.89 2.79
N PRO A 245 -34.38 19.33 1.80
CA PRO A 245 -35.72 19.88 2.04
C PRO A 245 -36.63 18.91 2.78
N ASP A 246 -36.57 17.63 2.44
CA ASP A 246 -37.31 16.53 3.06
C ASP A 246 -36.60 15.17 2.79
N ASP A 247 -37.20 14.07 3.22
CA ASP A 247 -36.65 12.71 3.08
C ASP A 247 -36.77 12.10 1.67
N SER A 248 -37.50 12.73 0.76
CA SER A 248 -37.59 12.33 -0.65
C SER A 248 -36.49 12.95 -1.53
N HIS A 249 -35.81 13.99 -1.03
CA HIS A 249 -34.76 14.68 -1.77
C HIS A 249 -33.38 14.10 -1.50
N ALA A 250 -32.53 14.11 -2.54
CA ALA A 250 -31.12 13.76 -2.41
C ALA A 250 -30.44 14.72 -1.41
N PRO A 251 -29.67 14.20 -0.43
CA PRO A 251 -28.97 15.04 0.52
C PRO A 251 -27.92 15.91 -0.16
N ALA A 252 -27.82 17.15 0.30
CA ALA A 252 -26.67 18.03 0.10
C ALA A 252 -25.92 18.20 1.43
N PHE A 253 -24.80 18.90 1.41
CA PHE A 253 -24.10 19.30 2.63
C PHE A 253 -23.74 20.78 2.56
N ARG A 254 -23.63 21.42 3.72
CA ARG A 254 -23.10 22.79 3.84
C ARG A 254 -22.15 22.90 5.03
N PRO A 255 -21.22 23.88 5.03
CA PRO A 255 -20.38 24.14 6.19
C PRO A 255 -21.27 24.40 7.41
N LEU A 256 -20.86 23.86 8.57
CA LEU A 256 -21.55 24.16 9.81
C LEU A 256 -21.41 25.66 10.13
N ARG A 257 -22.53 26.33 10.40
CA ARG A 257 -22.57 27.80 10.58
C ARG A 257 -21.89 28.25 11.86
N GLU A 258 -22.06 27.47 12.93
CA GLU A 258 -21.49 27.75 14.25
C GLU A 258 -20.34 26.77 14.53
N PRO A 259 -19.17 27.25 14.96
CA PRO A 259 -18.06 26.37 15.31
C PRO A 259 -18.41 25.57 16.56
N LEU A 260 -18.24 24.25 16.50
CA LEU A 260 -18.42 23.39 17.66
C LEU A 260 -17.24 23.49 18.62
N PRO A 261 -17.47 23.31 19.93
CA PRO A 261 -16.39 23.07 20.88
C PRO A 261 -15.50 21.89 20.43
N PRO A 262 -14.17 21.94 20.66
CA PRO A 262 -13.26 20.88 20.20
C PRO A 262 -13.61 19.47 20.69
N GLN A 263 -14.28 19.36 21.84
CA GLN A 263 -14.73 18.08 22.40
C GLN A 263 -15.88 17.49 21.60
N GLU A 264 -16.82 18.33 21.17
CA GLU A 264 -17.96 17.93 20.33
C GLU A 264 -17.49 17.61 18.90
N GLU A 265 -16.59 18.41 18.33
CA GLU A 265 -15.99 18.11 17.03
C GLU A 265 -15.22 16.76 17.05
N ALA A 266 -14.56 16.44 18.17
CA ALA A 266 -13.76 15.22 18.30
C ALA A 266 -14.62 13.94 18.32
N VAL A 267 -15.88 14.02 18.77
CA VAL A 267 -16.79 12.87 18.81
C VAL A 267 -17.58 12.68 17.51
N LEU A 268 -17.62 13.70 16.65
CA LEU A 268 -18.31 13.61 15.36
C LEU A 268 -17.82 12.44 14.50
N PRO A 269 -18.71 11.82 13.73
CA PRO A 269 -18.35 10.81 12.76
C PRO A 269 -17.45 11.41 11.67
N VAL A 270 -16.38 10.70 11.32
CA VAL A 270 -15.37 11.15 10.35
C VAL A 270 -15.65 10.47 9.02
N LEU A 271 -15.79 11.25 7.95
CA LEU A 271 -15.95 10.74 6.59
C LEU A 271 -14.74 9.86 6.23
N PRO A 272 -14.95 8.57 5.88
CA PRO A 272 -13.85 7.66 5.59
C PRO A 272 -12.99 8.16 4.42
N GLU A 273 -11.69 7.87 4.45
CA GLU A 273 -10.77 8.37 3.42
C GLU A 273 -11.11 7.86 2.01
N ALA A 274 -11.64 6.65 1.90
CA ALA A 274 -12.10 6.08 0.63
C ALA A 274 -13.34 6.79 0.03
N ALA A 275 -14.13 7.47 0.86
CA ALA A 275 -15.23 8.33 0.45
C ALA A 275 -14.76 9.76 0.18
N ALA A 276 -13.84 10.27 1.00
CA ALA A 276 -13.38 11.66 0.92
C ALA A 276 -12.54 11.94 -0.33
N ARG A 277 -11.68 11.00 -0.75
CA ARG A 277 -10.76 11.16 -1.87
C ARG A 277 -11.28 10.55 -3.17
N SER A 278 -10.82 11.10 -4.29
CA SER A 278 -10.92 10.47 -5.59
C SER A 278 -10.20 9.11 -5.58
N LEU A 279 -10.73 8.15 -6.34
CA LEU A 279 -10.08 6.86 -6.50
C LEU A 279 -8.80 7.06 -7.34
N PRO A 280 -7.61 6.64 -6.86
CA PRO A 280 -6.37 6.83 -7.60
C PRO A 280 -6.40 6.23 -9.01
N ASP A 281 -7.12 5.12 -9.18
CA ASP A 281 -7.28 4.45 -10.47
C ASP A 281 -7.99 5.35 -11.50
N LEU A 282 -9.03 6.08 -11.09
CA LEU A 282 -9.72 7.03 -11.96
C LEU A 282 -8.84 8.23 -12.31
N GLU A 283 -8.03 8.71 -11.36
CA GLU A 283 -7.12 9.83 -11.62
C GLU A 283 -6.03 9.44 -12.62
N LEU A 284 -5.44 8.25 -12.46
CA LEU A 284 -4.44 7.73 -13.38
C LEU A 284 -5.02 7.48 -14.78
N LEU A 285 -6.24 6.92 -14.88
CA LEU A 285 -6.94 6.71 -16.15
C LEU A 285 -7.24 8.05 -16.86
N ARG A 286 -7.80 9.03 -16.14
CA ARG A 286 -8.10 10.36 -16.69
C ARG A 286 -6.84 11.11 -17.15
N ALA A 287 -5.72 10.89 -16.47
CA ALA A 287 -4.42 11.45 -16.85
C ALA A 287 -3.70 10.66 -17.96
N GLY A 288 -4.26 9.53 -18.43
CA GLY A 288 -3.62 8.68 -19.44
C GLY A 288 -2.33 8.00 -18.98
N LEU A 289 -2.10 7.90 -17.67
CA LEU A 289 -0.86 7.37 -17.08
C LEU A 289 -0.89 5.85 -16.87
N ILE A 290 -2.07 5.24 -16.98
CA ILE A 290 -2.31 3.81 -16.93
C ILE A 290 -3.49 3.46 -17.84
N THR A 291 -3.50 2.25 -18.38
CA THR A 291 -4.63 1.71 -19.13
C THR A 291 -5.45 0.75 -18.25
N ALA A 292 -6.68 0.46 -18.66
CA ALA A 292 -7.57 -0.40 -17.87
C ALA A 292 -7.00 -1.82 -17.67
N GLU A 293 -6.27 -2.34 -18.64
CA GLU A 293 -5.67 -3.69 -18.61
C GLU A 293 -4.54 -3.81 -17.58
N ARG A 294 -3.93 -2.67 -17.20
CA ARG A 294 -2.91 -2.63 -16.15
C ARG A 294 -3.50 -2.45 -14.74
N LEU A 295 -4.83 -2.32 -14.62
CA LEU A 295 -5.51 -2.30 -13.32
C LEU A 295 -5.82 -3.71 -12.83
N HIS A 296 -6.17 -3.82 -11.55
CA HIS A 296 -6.72 -5.06 -11.00
C HIS A 296 -7.97 -5.50 -11.79
N PRO A 297 -8.14 -6.77 -12.17
CA PRO A 297 -9.26 -7.22 -13.03
C PRO A 297 -10.65 -6.83 -12.52
N LEU A 298 -10.90 -6.97 -11.20
CA LEU A 298 -12.17 -6.53 -10.58
C LEU A 298 -12.39 -5.00 -10.61
N VAL A 299 -11.32 -4.21 -10.61
CA VAL A 299 -11.38 -2.74 -10.74
C VAL A 299 -11.59 -2.38 -12.20
N ALA A 300 -10.80 -2.96 -13.10
CA ALA A 300 -10.93 -2.78 -14.55
C ALA A 300 -12.35 -3.11 -15.03
N GLY A 301 -12.87 -4.28 -14.65
CA GLY A 301 -14.22 -4.71 -15.03
C GLY A 301 -15.33 -3.81 -14.48
N SER A 302 -15.14 -3.17 -13.33
CA SER A 302 -16.11 -2.19 -12.82
C SER A 302 -16.00 -0.86 -13.57
N LEU A 303 -14.79 -0.38 -13.85
CA LEU A 303 -14.55 0.94 -14.44
C LEU A 303 -14.64 0.95 -15.98
N ALA A 304 -14.64 -0.20 -16.66
CA ALA A 304 -14.62 -0.31 -18.13
C ALA A 304 -15.78 0.42 -18.82
N ALA A 305 -16.95 0.54 -18.17
CA ALA A 305 -18.09 1.29 -18.72
C ALA A 305 -17.94 2.82 -18.64
N SER A 306 -16.92 3.32 -17.94
CA SER A 306 -16.73 4.73 -17.59
C SER A 306 -15.51 5.38 -18.25
N VAL A 307 -14.78 4.64 -19.08
CA VAL A 307 -13.58 5.11 -19.76
C VAL A 307 -13.82 5.00 -21.27
N PRO A 308 -13.62 6.08 -22.06
CA PRO A 308 -13.61 5.96 -23.51
C PRO A 308 -12.59 4.91 -23.92
N SER A 309 -12.90 4.03 -24.88
CA SER A 309 -11.90 3.13 -25.46
C SER A 309 -10.71 3.94 -25.93
N ALA A 310 -9.63 3.90 -25.15
CA ALA A 310 -8.34 4.40 -25.60
C ALA A 310 -7.83 3.44 -26.69
N PRO A 311 -7.19 3.95 -27.76
CA PRO A 311 -6.51 3.08 -28.70
C PRO A 311 -5.48 2.23 -27.96
N THR A 312 -5.39 0.96 -28.34
CA THR A 312 -4.37 0.01 -27.88
C THR A 312 -2.99 0.65 -27.93
N PRO A 313 -2.25 0.76 -26.82
CA PRO A 313 -0.88 1.20 -26.87
C PRO A 313 -0.07 0.15 -27.65
N VAL A 314 0.67 0.61 -28.65
CA VAL A 314 1.81 -0.14 -29.18
C VAL A 314 2.79 -0.27 -28.02
N SER A 315 3.05 -1.51 -27.59
CA SER A 315 4.17 -1.81 -26.71
C SER A 315 5.42 -1.17 -27.33
N GLY A 316 5.96 -0.14 -26.67
CA GLY A 316 7.33 0.30 -26.95
C GLY A 316 8.25 -0.91 -26.81
N PRO A 317 9.39 -0.96 -27.52
CA PRO A 317 10.21 -2.16 -27.61
C PRO A 317 10.53 -2.67 -26.21
N SER A 318 9.89 -3.76 -25.83
CA SER A 318 10.42 -4.64 -24.81
C SER A 318 11.73 -5.15 -25.41
N HIS A 319 12.86 -4.76 -24.83
CA HIS A 319 14.06 -5.58 -25.03
C HIS A 319 13.68 -6.98 -24.60
N ASP A 320 13.67 -7.89 -25.57
CA ASP A 320 13.42 -9.30 -25.33
C ASP A 320 14.49 -9.76 -24.34
N PRO A 321 14.15 -10.35 -23.18
CA PRO A 321 15.10 -10.73 -22.13
C PRO A 321 16.15 -11.79 -22.53
N GLY A 322 16.24 -12.15 -23.82
CA GLY A 322 17.30 -12.95 -24.40
C GLY A 322 18.29 -12.18 -25.27
N ASP A 323 18.11 -10.86 -25.46
CA ASP A 323 18.99 -10.09 -26.32
C ASP A 323 20.33 -9.85 -25.60
N PRO A 324 21.46 -10.35 -26.13
CA PRO A 324 22.74 -10.24 -25.47
C PRO A 324 23.15 -8.78 -25.31
N HIS A 325 23.63 -8.40 -24.13
CA HIS A 325 24.23 -7.08 -23.92
C HIS A 325 25.45 -6.93 -24.82
N ARG A 326 25.56 -5.79 -25.51
CA ARG A 326 26.67 -5.49 -26.42
C ARG A 326 27.64 -4.52 -25.75
N VAL A 327 28.94 -4.83 -25.82
CA VAL A 327 30.01 -4.03 -25.21
C VAL A 327 31.16 -3.91 -26.19
N GLU A 328 31.66 -2.69 -26.41
CA GLU A 328 32.91 -2.47 -27.14
C GLU A 328 34.10 -2.91 -26.28
N CYS A 329 34.84 -3.92 -26.76
CA CYS A 329 35.96 -4.52 -26.07
C CYS A 329 37.13 -4.73 -27.04
N GLY A 330 38.22 -3.99 -26.85
CA GLY A 330 39.42 -4.14 -27.69
C GLY A 330 39.23 -3.70 -29.15
N GLY A 331 38.27 -2.80 -29.42
CA GLY A 331 37.97 -2.31 -30.77
C GLY A 331 36.84 -3.05 -31.50
N GLU A 332 36.36 -4.16 -30.93
CA GLU A 332 35.27 -4.98 -31.49
C GLU A 332 34.04 -4.96 -30.56
N VAL A 333 32.85 -5.25 -31.11
CA VAL A 333 31.61 -5.36 -30.32
C VAL A 333 31.41 -6.80 -29.87
N HIS A 334 31.48 -7.04 -28.57
CA HIS A 334 31.28 -8.36 -27.95
C HIS A 334 29.90 -8.46 -27.28
N ARG A 335 29.38 -9.68 -27.22
CA ARG A 335 28.10 -10.05 -26.62
C ARG A 335 28.28 -10.67 -25.23
N ILE A 336 27.39 -10.32 -24.32
CA ILE A 336 27.30 -10.85 -22.96
C ILE A 336 25.91 -11.47 -22.77
N ALA A 337 25.87 -12.74 -22.37
CA ALA A 337 24.63 -13.49 -22.16
C ALA A 337 24.84 -14.61 -21.13
N LEU A 338 23.73 -15.23 -20.70
CA LEU A 338 23.78 -16.45 -19.90
C LEU A 338 24.23 -17.63 -20.78
N ARG A 339 25.35 -18.25 -20.42
CA ARG A 339 25.84 -19.52 -20.99
C ARG A 339 25.92 -20.52 -19.85
N ASP A 340 25.27 -21.66 -20.01
CA ASP A 340 25.19 -22.70 -18.97
C ASP A 340 24.71 -22.17 -17.60
N GLY A 341 23.80 -21.19 -17.63
CA GLY A 341 23.23 -20.56 -16.43
C GLY A 341 24.13 -19.51 -15.76
N VAL A 342 25.26 -19.14 -16.37
CA VAL A 342 26.21 -18.14 -15.83
C VAL A 342 26.36 -16.98 -16.82
N LEU A 343 26.29 -15.75 -16.31
CA LEU A 343 26.52 -14.55 -17.12
C LEU A 343 27.98 -14.48 -17.60
N SER A 344 28.19 -14.55 -18.90
CA SER A 344 29.52 -14.62 -19.53
C SER A 344 29.61 -13.81 -20.81
N ALA A 345 30.83 -13.44 -21.19
CA ALA A 345 31.10 -12.83 -22.49
C ALA A 345 31.27 -13.92 -23.54
N ILE A 346 30.23 -14.17 -24.34
CA ILE A 346 30.14 -15.36 -25.21
C ILE A 346 31.08 -15.32 -26.42
N ASP A 347 31.59 -14.15 -26.76
CA ASP A 347 32.54 -13.95 -27.86
C ASP A 347 34.01 -14.11 -27.44
N HIS A 348 34.28 -14.44 -26.16
CA HIS A 348 35.60 -14.84 -25.70
C HIS A 348 35.66 -16.34 -25.40
N ASP A 349 36.82 -16.95 -25.70
CA ASP A 349 37.13 -18.30 -25.22
C ASP A 349 37.33 -18.29 -23.69
N PRO A 350 36.90 -19.35 -22.96
CA PRO A 350 37.05 -19.43 -21.50
C PRO A 350 38.49 -19.28 -20.99
N VAL A 351 39.50 -19.75 -21.75
CA VAL A 351 40.92 -19.60 -21.37
C VAL A 351 41.34 -18.14 -21.42
N THR A 352 40.89 -17.42 -22.45
CA THR A 352 41.11 -15.97 -22.55
C THR A 352 40.46 -15.24 -21.38
N LEU A 353 39.17 -15.51 -21.10
CA LEU A 353 38.50 -14.89 -19.96
C LEU A 353 39.24 -15.17 -18.64
N ARG A 354 39.69 -16.40 -18.42
CA ARG A 354 40.40 -16.76 -17.19
C ARG A 354 41.74 -16.04 -17.04
N ARG A 355 42.51 -15.92 -18.13
CA ARG A 355 43.77 -15.15 -18.13
C ARG A 355 43.50 -13.69 -17.75
N GLU A 356 42.49 -13.09 -18.36
CA GLU A 356 42.16 -11.67 -18.17
C GLU A 356 41.62 -11.40 -16.76
N GLU A 357 40.84 -12.32 -16.19
CA GLU A 357 40.45 -12.28 -14.77
C GLU A 357 41.65 -12.29 -13.83
N LEU A 358 42.67 -13.13 -14.10
CA LEU A 358 43.89 -13.21 -13.29
C LEU A 358 44.70 -11.92 -13.39
N LEU A 359 44.85 -11.35 -14.59
CA LEU A 359 45.53 -10.07 -14.79
C LEU A 359 44.83 -8.94 -14.04
N ALA A 360 43.49 -8.90 -14.09
CA ALA A 360 42.70 -7.95 -13.32
C ALA A 360 42.88 -8.11 -11.81
N ALA A 361 42.89 -9.36 -11.31
CA ALA A 361 43.08 -9.66 -9.89
C ALA A 361 44.48 -9.25 -9.38
N LEU A 362 45.50 -9.25 -10.25
CA LEU A 362 46.86 -8.79 -9.97
C LEU A 362 47.04 -7.26 -10.10
N GLY A 363 45.95 -6.51 -10.31
CA GLY A 363 45.96 -5.05 -10.41
C GLY A 363 46.06 -4.49 -11.83
N GLY A 364 46.02 -5.33 -12.86
CA GLY A 364 45.92 -4.90 -14.26
C GLY A 364 44.52 -4.36 -14.60
N PRO A 365 44.38 -3.58 -15.68
CA PRO A 365 43.08 -3.11 -16.15
C PRO A 365 42.23 -4.28 -16.66
N ALA A 366 41.05 -4.51 -16.08
CA ALA A 366 40.13 -5.54 -16.55
C ALA A 366 39.55 -5.21 -17.93
N LEU A 367 39.31 -6.21 -18.78
CA LEU A 367 38.59 -6.04 -20.05
C LEU A 367 37.21 -5.39 -19.88
N ALA A 368 36.75 -4.68 -20.91
CA ALA A 368 35.43 -4.03 -20.89
C ALA A 368 34.29 -5.02 -20.61
N CYS A 369 34.33 -6.22 -21.19
CA CYS A 369 33.35 -7.27 -20.90
C CYS A 369 33.37 -7.73 -19.44
N LEU A 370 34.57 -7.93 -18.85
CA LEU A 370 34.69 -8.33 -17.44
C LEU A 370 34.20 -7.23 -16.49
N ARG A 371 34.45 -5.95 -16.81
CA ARG A 371 33.90 -4.81 -16.05
C ARG A 371 32.37 -4.73 -16.13
N MET A 372 31.79 -5.00 -17.30
CA MET A 372 30.33 -5.04 -17.46
C MET A 372 29.72 -6.17 -16.64
N ILE A 373 30.32 -7.37 -16.66
CA ILE A 373 29.87 -8.51 -15.85
C ILE A 373 29.97 -8.19 -14.35
N ASP A 374 31.09 -7.59 -13.89
CA ASP A 374 31.22 -7.18 -12.48
C ASP A 374 30.19 -6.12 -12.10
N THR A 375 29.95 -5.13 -12.96
CA THR A 375 28.89 -4.11 -12.78
C THR A 375 27.51 -4.76 -12.67
N ALA A 376 27.18 -5.71 -13.54
CA ALA A 376 25.90 -6.43 -13.49
C ALA A 376 25.70 -7.17 -12.16
N HIS A 377 26.76 -7.75 -11.60
CA HIS A 377 26.68 -8.44 -10.30
C HIS A 377 26.55 -7.49 -9.11
N ARG A 378 27.16 -6.30 -9.16
CA ARG A 378 27.20 -5.36 -8.02
C ARG A 378 26.07 -4.32 -8.05
N ASN A 379 25.85 -3.70 -9.20
CA ASN A 379 24.94 -2.58 -9.40
C ASN A 379 24.28 -2.66 -10.79
N PRO A 380 23.40 -3.65 -11.02
CA PRO A 380 22.75 -3.82 -12.31
C PRO A 380 21.83 -2.63 -12.62
N GLU A 381 21.64 -2.34 -13.90
CA GLU A 381 20.69 -1.30 -14.35
C GLU A 381 19.26 -1.58 -13.88
N ALA A 382 18.91 -2.85 -13.68
CA ALA A 382 17.62 -3.28 -13.14
C ALA A 382 17.46 -3.05 -11.62
N LEU A 383 18.51 -2.64 -10.90
CA LEU A 383 18.50 -2.47 -9.43
C LEU A 383 17.38 -1.55 -8.92
N PRO A 384 17.04 -0.41 -9.56
CA PRO A 384 15.91 0.41 -9.13
C PRO A 384 14.59 -0.38 -9.14
N ALA A 385 14.34 -1.18 -10.18
CA ALA A 385 13.14 -1.99 -10.28
C ALA A 385 13.13 -3.17 -9.28
N VAL A 386 14.30 -3.70 -8.92
CA VAL A 386 14.47 -4.67 -7.82
C VAL A 386 14.15 -4.00 -6.47
N ARG A 387 14.65 -2.80 -6.22
CA ARG A 387 14.38 -2.02 -5.00
C ARG A 387 12.90 -1.69 -4.84
N GLU A 388 12.22 -1.29 -5.91
CA GLU A 388 10.78 -1.02 -5.89
C GLU A 388 9.98 -2.28 -5.51
N ARG A 389 10.29 -3.42 -6.15
CA ARG A 389 9.66 -4.72 -5.84
C ARG A 389 9.89 -5.12 -4.38
N LEU A 390 11.13 -5.09 -3.91
CA LEU A 390 11.46 -5.40 -2.50
C LEU A 390 10.75 -4.44 -1.53
N GLY A 391 10.73 -3.14 -1.85
CA GLY A 391 10.07 -2.10 -1.07
C GLY A 391 8.56 -2.32 -0.96
N HIS A 392 7.94 -2.86 -2.00
CA HIS A 392 6.53 -3.24 -2.04
C HIS A 392 6.23 -4.68 -1.56
N GLY A 393 7.28 -5.42 -1.19
CA GLY A 393 7.23 -6.79 -0.65
C GLY A 393 7.18 -7.90 -1.71
N ASP A 394 7.32 -7.57 -2.99
CA ASP A 394 7.39 -8.52 -4.10
C ASP A 394 8.81 -9.14 -4.21
N VAL A 395 9.15 -9.98 -3.23
CA VAL A 395 10.45 -10.66 -3.20
C VAL A 395 10.60 -11.64 -4.36
N SER A 396 9.55 -12.40 -4.67
CA SER A 396 9.58 -13.36 -5.78
C SER A 396 9.81 -12.66 -7.13
N GLY A 397 9.13 -11.54 -7.40
CA GLY A 397 9.37 -10.78 -8.62
C GLY A 397 10.75 -10.12 -8.64
N ALA A 398 11.26 -9.66 -7.49
CA ALA A 398 12.61 -9.12 -7.39
C ALA A 398 13.69 -10.18 -7.70
N LEU A 399 13.56 -11.37 -7.10
CA LEU A 399 14.47 -12.48 -7.37
C LEU A 399 14.38 -12.96 -8.82
N ALA A 400 13.17 -13.05 -9.39
CA ALA A 400 13.02 -13.42 -10.80
C ALA A 400 13.71 -12.43 -11.76
N VAL A 401 13.76 -11.13 -11.43
CA VAL A 401 14.55 -10.15 -12.21
C VAL A 401 16.04 -10.42 -12.09
N VAL A 402 16.53 -10.69 -10.88
CA VAL A 402 17.95 -10.98 -10.62
C VAL A 402 18.38 -12.30 -11.28
N GLU A 403 17.58 -13.35 -11.15
CA GLU A 403 17.83 -14.66 -11.75
C GLU A 403 17.83 -14.60 -13.27
N ARG A 404 16.93 -13.82 -13.89
CA ARG A 404 16.97 -13.60 -15.35
C ARG A 404 18.23 -12.86 -15.81
N LEU A 405 18.76 -11.96 -14.99
CA LEU A 405 19.93 -11.15 -15.34
C LEU A 405 21.25 -11.89 -15.13
N LEU A 406 21.40 -12.55 -13.98
CA LEU A 406 22.67 -13.14 -13.52
C LEU A 406 22.71 -14.66 -13.64
N GLY A 407 21.55 -15.29 -13.79
CA GLY A 407 21.37 -16.73 -13.71
C GLY A 407 20.93 -17.21 -12.32
N PRO A 408 20.28 -18.37 -12.22
CA PRO A 408 19.74 -18.89 -10.95
C PRO A 408 20.82 -19.30 -9.94
N GLY A 409 22.05 -19.59 -10.40
CA GLY A 409 23.19 -19.97 -9.56
C GLY A 409 24.18 -18.84 -9.26
N ALA A 410 23.85 -17.59 -9.60
CA ALA A 410 24.78 -16.47 -9.49
C ALA A 410 25.21 -16.22 -8.04
N VAL A 411 26.52 -16.16 -7.81
CA VAL A 411 27.08 -15.74 -6.52
C VAL A 411 27.07 -14.21 -6.48
N LEU A 412 26.26 -13.65 -5.57
CA LEU A 412 26.17 -12.20 -5.39
C LEU A 412 27.49 -11.63 -4.88
N ARG A 413 28.06 -10.69 -5.64
CA ARG A 413 29.26 -9.95 -5.24
C ARG A 413 28.90 -8.83 -4.28
N ASP A 414 29.88 -8.37 -3.51
CA ASP A 414 29.70 -7.21 -2.64
C ASP A 414 29.38 -5.95 -3.46
N GLY A 415 28.31 -5.28 -3.07
CA GLY A 415 27.81 -4.08 -3.74
C GLY A 415 26.34 -3.81 -3.44
N PRO A 416 25.78 -2.75 -4.04
CA PRO A 416 24.43 -2.29 -3.79
C PRO A 416 23.34 -3.37 -3.91
N LEU A 417 23.42 -4.27 -4.89
CA LEU A 417 22.45 -5.35 -5.05
C LEU A 417 22.41 -6.29 -3.84
N ARG A 418 23.59 -6.77 -3.40
CA ARG A 418 23.71 -7.66 -2.24
C ARG A 418 23.24 -6.97 -0.97
N GLU A 419 23.60 -5.70 -0.77
CA GLU A 419 23.17 -4.90 0.38
C GLU A 419 21.64 -4.77 0.47
N GLU A 420 20.96 -4.54 -0.66
CA GLU A 420 19.49 -4.45 -0.70
C GLU A 420 18.82 -5.79 -0.35
N LEU A 421 19.32 -6.90 -0.89
CA LEU A 421 18.79 -8.23 -0.61
C LEU A 421 19.01 -8.64 0.85
N VAL A 422 20.20 -8.39 1.41
CA VAL A 422 20.51 -8.61 2.82
C VAL A 422 19.61 -7.74 3.72
N THR A 423 19.43 -6.46 3.36
CA THR A 423 18.53 -5.55 4.09
C THR A 423 17.08 -6.04 4.07
N ALA A 424 16.61 -6.52 2.91
CA ALA A 424 15.26 -7.08 2.79
C ALA A 424 15.09 -8.35 3.64
N ALA A 425 16.09 -9.23 3.66
CA ALA A 425 16.09 -10.43 4.49
C ALA A 425 16.08 -10.10 6.00
N ALA A 426 16.94 -9.19 6.45
CA ALA A 426 16.98 -8.75 7.85
C ALA A 426 15.63 -8.19 8.31
N ARG A 427 15.00 -7.32 7.51
CA ARG A 427 13.68 -6.77 7.82
C ARG A 427 12.59 -7.85 7.92
N ARG A 428 12.68 -8.93 7.13
CA ARG A 428 11.75 -10.06 7.23
C ARG A 428 11.91 -10.81 8.56
N VAL A 429 13.13 -10.90 9.09
CA VAL A 429 13.38 -11.41 10.44
C VAL A 429 12.73 -10.51 11.48
N ASP A 430 12.89 -9.19 11.40
CA ASP A 430 12.25 -8.24 12.32
C ASP A 430 10.71 -8.39 12.34
N HIS A 431 10.11 -8.60 11.17
CA HIS A 431 8.68 -8.88 11.07
C HIS A 431 8.29 -10.20 11.74
N GLY A 432 9.09 -11.26 11.55
CA GLY A 432 8.88 -12.55 12.21
C GLY A 432 8.98 -12.44 13.74
N LEU A 433 9.98 -11.72 14.25
CA LEU A 433 10.15 -11.44 15.68
C LEU A 433 8.95 -10.67 16.25
N PHE A 434 8.47 -9.64 15.55
CA PHE A 434 7.26 -8.92 15.93
C PHE A 434 6.05 -9.84 16.00
N ARG A 435 5.85 -10.69 14.98
CA ARG A 435 4.75 -11.65 14.93
C ARG A 435 4.80 -12.70 16.04
N ALA A 436 5.99 -13.08 16.48
CA ALA A 436 6.18 -14.02 17.58
C ALA A 436 6.02 -13.37 18.97
N GLY A 437 5.76 -12.05 19.06
CA GLY A 437 5.78 -11.32 20.33
C GLY A 437 7.19 -11.12 20.89
N LEU A 438 8.23 -11.56 20.18
CA LEU A 438 9.63 -11.48 20.56
C LEU A 438 10.22 -10.12 20.18
N VAL A 439 9.58 -9.06 20.67
CA VAL A 439 10.09 -7.70 20.47
C VAL A 439 11.36 -7.57 21.30
N THR A 440 12.50 -7.36 20.64
CA THR A 440 13.70 -6.88 21.33
C THR A 440 13.34 -5.54 21.95
N GLU A 441 13.25 -5.49 23.29
CA GLU A 441 13.20 -4.22 23.98
C GLU A 441 14.42 -3.42 23.54
N HIS A 442 14.18 -2.36 22.78
CA HIS A 442 15.25 -1.45 22.38
C HIS A 442 15.82 -0.83 23.67
N PRO A 443 17.15 -0.68 23.85
CA PRO A 443 17.79 -0.15 25.07
C PRO A 443 17.30 1.22 25.59
N ALA A 444 16.36 1.87 24.91
CA ALA A 444 15.65 3.05 25.39
C ALA A 444 14.43 2.74 26.29
N ALA A 445 14.04 1.47 26.44
CA ALA A 445 12.97 1.03 27.34
C ALA A 445 13.47 0.74 28.77
N ALA A 446 14.79 0.62 28.98
CA ALA A 446 15.38 0.54 30.31
C ALA A 446 15.44 1.92 30.97
N VAL A 447 14.31 2.41 31.47
CA VAL A 447 14.30 3.38 32.56
C VAL A 447 14.16 2.56 33.84
N PRO A 448 15.14 2.58 34.77
CA PRO A 448 15.00 1.85 36.02
C PRO A 448 13.83 2.44 36.80
N ALA A 449 12.98 1.56 37.32
CA ALA A 449 11.88 1.93 38.19
C ALA A 449 12.41 2.73 39.39
N GLY A 450 12.06 4.02 39.44
CA GLY A 450 12.45 4.93 40.51
C GLY A 450 11.34 5.95 40.74
N THR A 451 10.52 5.67 41.75
CA THR A 451 9.74 6.60 42.59
C THR A 451 8.94 7.73 41.92
N GLY A 452 7.62 7.52 41.87
CA GLY A 452 6.56 8.51 42.16
C GLY A 452 6.56 9.86 41.45
N VAL A 453 5.53 10.10 40.61
CA VAL A 453 4.57 11.24 40.65
C VAL A 453 3.86 11.32 39.29
N VAL A 454 2.54 11.50 39.35
CA VAL A 454 1.61 11.63 38.23
C VAL A 454 1.86 12.91 37.45
N GLY A 455 1.96 12.83 36.11
CA GLY A 455 1.77 14.00 35.24
C GLY A 455 2.61 14.05 33.96
N ALA A 456 1.91 14.26 32.84
CA ALA A 456 2.38 14.76 31.55
C ALA A 456 3.11 13.81 30.57
N ASN A 457 2.44 13.58 29.43
CA ASN A 457 3.00 13.11 28.16
C ASN A 457 4.29 13.86 27.80
N HIS A 458 5.45 13.22 27.92
CA HIS A 458 6.71 13.69 27.37
C HIS A 458 7.24 12.72 26.31
N ARG A 459 7.41 13.23 25.08
CA ARG A 459 8.16 12.53 24.03
C ARG A 459 9.64 12.47 24.44
N PRO A 460 10.31 11.31 24.36
CA PRO A 460 11.73 11.24 24.70
C PRO A 460 12.60 12.04 23.71
N ARG A 461 13.56 12.80 24.25
CA ARG A 461 14.57 13.57 23.49
C ARG A 461 15.58 12.63 22.84
N ILE A 462 15.99 12.99 21.62
CA ILE A 462 16.98 12.24 20.81
C ILE A 462 18.38 12.39 21.43
N GLY A 463 18.98 11.29 21.86
CA GLY A 463 20.37 11.24 22.34
C GLY A 463 21.37 10.75 21.29
N ARG A 464 22.68 10.92 21.55
CA ARG A 464 23.80 10.45 20.69
C ARG A 464 23.81 8.93 20.43
N ARG A 465 23.05 8.14 21.19
CA ARG A 465 22.92 6.67 21.04
C ARG A 465 21.79 6.23 20.09
N THR A 466 21.14 7.16 19.39
CA THR A 466 20.04 6.85 18.45
C THR A 466 20.60 6.37 17.10
N PRO A 467 20.18 5.21 16.55
CA PRO A 467 20.66 4.71 15.26
C PRO A 467 20.48 5.70 14.10
N THR A 468 21.47 5.78 13.22
CA THR A 468 21.56 6.76 12.11
C THR A 468 20.37 6.67 11.14
N ALA A 469 19.80 5.48 10.95
CA ALA A 469 18.60 5.25 10.14
C ALA A 469 17.33 5.92 10.72
N MET A 470 17.21 6.00 12.05
CA MET A 470 16.14 6.75 12.72
C MET A 470 16.39 8.26 12.70
N ARG A 471 17.65 8.70 12.80
CA ARG A 471 18.03 10.12 12.66
C ARG A 471 17.68 10.67 11.26
N ARG A 472 17.95 9.91 10.20
CA ARG A 472 17.59 10.31 8.82
C ARG A 472 16.09 10.26 8.54
N LYS A 473 15.32 9.37 9.19
CA LYS A 473 13.86 9.25 8.98
C LYS A 473 12.98 10.11 9.89
N ARG A 474 13.42 10.50 11.09
CA ARG A 474 12.70 11.45 11.97
C ARG A 474 13.23 12.88 11.89
N GLY A 475 14.46 13.08 11.41
CA GLY A 475 15.07 14.40 11.18
C GLY A 475 14.70 15.06 9.85
N GLY A 476 13.90 14.39 9.01
CA GLY A 476 13.38 14.97 7.78
C GLY A 476 12.27 15.98 8.06
N LEU A 477 12.66 17.19 8.48
CA LEU A 477 11.89 18.41 8.20
C LEU A 477 11.95 18.69 6.69
N ALA A 478 11.44 17.78 5.86
CA ALA A 478 11.05 18.07 4.49
C ALA A 478 9.56 18.39 4.53
N ARG A 479 9.27 19.59 5.02
CA ARG A 479 7.98 20.27 4.93
C ARG A 479 8.05 21.05 3.61
N PRO A 480 7.42 20.60 2.50
CA PRO A 480 7.17 21.55 1.42
C PRO A 480 6.14 22.54 1.98
N ARG A 481 6.59 23.77 2.23
CA ARG A 481 5.72 24.93 2.19
C ARG A 481 5.31 25.10 0.72
N THR A 482 4.21 24.50 0.30
CA THR A 482 3.49 25.01 -0.85
C THR A 482 2.65 26.18 -0.34
N GLY A 483 3.23 27.37 -0.39
CA GLY A 483 2.45 28.60 -0.36
C GLY A 483 1.70 28.70 -1.69
N LEU A 484 0.39 28.83 -1.62
CA LEU A 484 -0.43 29.35 -2.70
C LEU A 484 -1.10 30.61 -2.16
N SER A 485 -0.85 31.72 -2.83
CA SER A 485 -1.62 32.95 -2.80
C SER A 485 -1.40 33.62 -4.15
N PRO A 486 -2.42 34.34 -4.61
CA PRO A 486 -3.58 33.84 -5.36
C PRO A 486 -3.24 33.38 -6.80
#